data_AF-A0A1Q7JDE7-F1
#
_entry.id   AF-A0A1Q7JDE7-F1
#
_cell.length_a   1.000
_cell.length_b   1.000
_cell.length_c   1.000
_cell.angle_alpha   90.00
_cell.angle_beta   90.00
_cell.angle_gamma   90.00
#
_symmetry.space_group_name_H-M   'P 1'
#
loop_
_entity.id
_entity.type
_entity.pdbx_description
1 polymer ?
#
loop_
_entity_poly.entity_id
_entity_poly.type
_entity_poly.pdbx_seq_one_letter_code
_entity_poly.pdbx_strand_id
1 'polypeptide(L)'
;MRLDDFRALVEGLLQRVPPAYLDGVVAVEVSPKTIPHPVRGDVYTLGECIPLQWSGSGADLQSRVILYHGSFAALARLGDFDWREEAWETLTHELRHHLEWRANQAALEAFDWAAEQNFARHDGQAFDPAFYRSGEKITDGVYKVDDDVFIEGERGMGKGVGYEITWHGRRYRVPLPKDLRSPAFVTLQGLADPPPGDAVLVLSRAASLFDVWRRPRVTQVTVVMEPRDA
;
A
#
# COMPACT_ATOMS: atom_id res chain seq x y z
N MET A 1 -11.93 9.96 20.25
CA MET A 1 -11.74 11.42 20.01
C MET A 1 -12.46 11.80 18.70
N ARG A 2 -13.11 12.96 18.61
CA ARG A 2 -13.73 13.40 17.34
C ARG A 2 -12.65 13.89 16.36
N LEU A 3 -12.96 13.93 15.07
CA LEU A 3 -12.01 14.28 14.01
C LEU A 3 -11.37 15.67 14.23
N ASP A 4 -12.17 16.69 14.56
CA ASP A 4 -11.65 18.05 14.76
C ASP A 4 -10.81 18.17 16.03
N ASP A 5 -11.16 17.43 17.09
CA ASP A 5 -10.36 17.38 18.31
C ASP A 5 -9.00 16.71 18.02
N PHE A 6 -8.97 15.69 17.15
CA PHE A 6 -7.75 15.02 16.72
C PHE A 6 -6.88 15.90 15.82
N ARG A 7 -7.48 16.68 14.91
CA ARG A 7 -6.76 17.71 14.13
C ARG A 7 -6.05 18.70 15.02
N ALA A 8 -6.76 19.27 16.00
CA ALA A 8 -6.18 20.21 16.95
C ALA A 8 -5.05 19.57 17.80
N LEU A 9 -5.19 18.28 18.15
CA LEU A 9 -4.13 17.54 18.81
C LEU A 9 -2.87 17.45 17.93
N VAL A 10 -3.01 17.01 16.67
CA VAL A 10 -1.89 16.87 15.72
C VAL A 10 -1.21 18.21 15.48
N GLU A 11 -1.97 19.29 15.30
CA GLU A 11 -1.43 20.66 15.19
C GLU A 11 -0.60 21.05 16.42
N GLY A 12 -1.08 20.74 17.63
CA GLY A 12 -0.35 20.99 18.87
C GLY A 12 0.90 20.11 19.04
N LEU A 13 0.93 18.91 18.46
CA LEU A 13 2.12 18.06 18.42
C LEU A 13 3.15 18.59 17.44
N LEU A 14 2.73 19.07 16.27
CA LEU A 14 3.63 19.64 15.26
C LEU A 14 4.41 20.85 15.78
N GLN A 15 3.81 21.68 16.63
CA GLN A 15 4.51 22.80 17.27
C GLN A 15 5.69 22.36 18.15
N ARG A 16 5.77 21.09 18.54
CA ARG A 16 6.87 20.53 19.33
C ARG A 16 7.96 19.91 18.46
N VAL A 17 7.70 19.69 17.18
CA VAL A 17 8.66 19.12 16.24
C VAL A 17 9.67 20.22 15.86
N PRO A 18 10.98 19.99 16.04
CA PRO A 18 11.99 20.94 15.59
C PRO A 18 11.86 21.20 14.07
N PRO A 19 11.92 22.48 13.62
CA PRO A 19 11.68 22.82 12.21
C PRO A 19 12.58 22.09 11.21
N ALA A 20 13.80 21.73 11.60
CA ALA A 20 14.74 20.99 10.75
C ALA A 20 14.21 19.61 10.31
N TYR A 21 13.35 18.96 11.11
CA TYR A 21 12.75 17.67 10.77
C TYR A 21 11.53 17.79 9.84
N LEU A 22 11.03 19.00 9.62
CA LEU A 22 9.94 19.29 8.69
C LEU A 22 10.44 19.79 7.34
N ASP A 23 11.75 19.97 7.17
CA ASP A 23 12.34 20.42 5.91
C ASP A 23 12.05 19.41 4.79
N GLY A 24 11.35 19.85 3.74
CA GLY A 24 10.84 19.00 2.66
C GLY A 24 9.46 18.37 2.92
N VAL A 25 8.89 18.50 4.12
CA VAL A 25 7.50 18.07 4.38
C VAL A 25 6.56 19.22 4.00
N VAL A 26 5.80 19.07 2.93
CA VAL A 26 4.93 20.15 2.41
C VAL A 26 3.63 20.29 3.20
N ALA A 27 3.15 19.19 3.78
CA ALA A 27 1.93 19.17 4.56
C ALA A 27 1.93 17.99 5.55
N VAL A 28 1.29 18.21 6.69
CA VAL A 28 0.86 17.14 7.60
C VAL A 28 -0.66 17.21 7.70
N GLU A 29 -1.34 16.18 7.22
CA GLU A 29 -2.79 16.16 7.07
C GLU A 29 -3.44 15.10 7.98
N VAL A 30 -4.67 15.36 8.41
CA VAL A 30 -5.50 14.37 9.11
C VAL A 30 -6.64 13.94 8.21
N SER A 31 -6.67 12.65 7.91
CA SER A 31 -7.66 12.01 7.05
C SER A 31 -8.71 11.26 7.89
N PRO A 32 -10.01 11.34 7.58
CA PRO A 32 -11.04 10.56 8.26
C PRO A 32 -11.06 9.07 7.84
N LYS A 33 -10.27 8.69 6.84
CA LYS A 33 -10.23 7.31 6.31
C LYS A 33 -9.74 6.33 7.38
N THR A 34 -10.21 5.09 7.27
CA THR A 34 -9.68 3.93 8.00
C THR A 34 -8.90 3.07 7.02
N ILE A 35 -7.65 2.79 7.33
CA ILE A 35 -6.74 2.01 6.48
C ILE A 35 -6.43 0.69 7.19
N PRO A 36 -7.17 -0.40 6.90
CA PRO A 36 -6.92 -1.70 7.50
C PRO A 36 -5.64 -2.33 6.96
N HIS A 37 -4.95 -3.10 7.79
CA HIS A 37 -3.85 -3.93 7.31
C HIS A 37 -4.41 -5.04 6.39
N PRO A 38 -3.83 -5.26 5.19
CA PRO A 38 -4.36 -6.21 4.20
C PRO A 38 -4.50 -7.65 4.70
N VAL A 39 -3.62 -8.12 5.59
CA VAL A 39 -3.69 -9.50 6.12
C VAL A 39 -4.27 -9.58 7.54
N ARG A 40 -3.77 -8.76 8.48
CA ARG A 40 -4.10 -8.81 9.91
C ARG A 40 -5.37 -8.02 10.22
N GLY A 41 -6.35 -8.66 10.85
CA GLY A 41 -7.67 -8.07 11.14
C GLY A 41 -7.71 -7.08 12.32
N ASP A 42 -6.65 -7.04 13.12
CA ASP A 42 -6.50 -6.20 14.32
C ASP A 42 -5.50 -5.06 14.13
N VAL A 43 -4.94 -4.91 12.93
CA VAL A 43 -3.91 -3.92 12.61
C VAL A 43 -4.44 -2.90 11.60
N TYR A 44 -4.06 -1.65 11.81
CA TYR A 44 -4.41 -0.52 10.96
C TYR A 44 -3.17 0.34 10.68
N THR A 45 -3.09 0.91 9.48
CA THR A 45 -2.10 1.94 9.15
C THR A 45 -2.55 3.26 9.77
N LEU A 46 -1.81 3.72 10.78
CA LEU A 46 -2.13 4.94 11.53
C LEU A 46 -1.65 6.20 10.82
N GLY A 47 -0.50 6.13 10.16
CA GLY A 47 0.06 7.23 9.38
C GLY A 47 0.76 6.73 8.12
N GLU A 48 1.06 7.68 7.25
CA GLU A 48 1.82 7.43 6.03
C GLU A 48 2.56 8.70 5.59
N CYS A 49 3.86 8.58 5.35
CA CYS A 49 4.64 9.53 4.59
C CYS A 49 4.51 9.20 3.10
N ILE A 50 4.16 10.17 2.25
CA ILE A 50 3.99 9.99 0.80
C ILE A 50 4.99 10.90 0.08
N PRO A 51 5.89 10.36 -0.78
CA PRO A 51 6.79 11.19 -1.55
C PRO A 51 6.02 11.82 -2.73
N LEU A 52 6.29 13.09 -3.04
CA LEU A 52 5.54 13.85 -4.05
C LEU A 52 6.36 14.14 -5.30
N GLN A 53 7.54 14.76 -5.13
CA GLN A 53 8.39 15.19 -6.22
C GLN A 53 9.85 15.16 -5.82
N TRP A 54 10.71 14.84 -6.78
CA TRP A 54 12.14 14.75 -6.57
C TRP A 54 12.95 14.87 -7.88
N SER A 55 14.09 15.57 -7.83
CA SER A 55 15.03 15.71 -8.96
C SER A 55 16.05 14.57 -9.09
N GLY A 56 16.07 13.62 -8.15
CA GLY A 56 17.07 12.55 -8.08
C GLY A 56 18.30 12.85 -7.20
N SER A 57 18.41 14.03 -6.58
CA SER A 57 19.62 14.43 -5.80
C SER A 57 19.46 14.40 -4.26
N GLY A 58 18.34 13.90 -3.77
CA GLY A 58 17.88 13.95 -2.36
C GLY A 58 17.45 15.34 -1.85
N ALA A 59 18.02 16.41 -2.40
CA ALA A 59 17.95 17.76 -1.82
C ALA A 59 16.57 18.44 -1.94
N ASP A 60 15.79 18.08 -2.96
CA ASP A 60 14.48 18.66 -3.26
C ASP A 60 13.33 17.69 -3.02
N LEU A 61 13.57 16.58 -2.31
CA LEU A 61 12.51 15.63 -1.99
C LEU A 61 11.41 16.34 -1.19
N GLN A 62 10.21 16.31 -1.74
CA GLN A 62 8.99 16.74 -1.06
C GLN A 62 8.17 15.54 -0.63
N SER A 63 7.62 15.59 0.58
CA SER A 63 6.70 14.58 1.09
C SER A 63 5.49 15.20 1.76
N ARG A 64 4.42 14.43 1.86
CA ARG A 64 3.26 14.73 2.69
C ARG A 64 3.10 13.63 3.73
N VAL A 65 2.88 14.02 4.97
CA VAL A 65 2.54 13.08 6.05
C VAL A 65 1.03 13.10 6.25
N ILE A 66 0.42 11.93 6.36
CA ILE A 66 -1.01 11.76 6.64
C ILE A 66 -1.16 10.96 7.92
N LEU A 67 -2.04 11.38 8.82
CA LEU A 67 -2.52 10.59 9.95
C LEU A 67 -4.00 10.22 9.73
N TYR A 68 -4.31 8.93 9.80
CA TYR A 68 -5.63 8.37 9.52
C TYR A 68 -6.49 8.28 10.79
N HIS A 69 -7.26 9.33 11.09
CA HIS A 69 -8.16 9.39 12.24
C HIS A 69 -9.10 8.17 12.32
N GLY A 70 -9.58 7.66 11.19
CA GLY A 70 -10.42 6.47 11.15
C GLY A 70 -9.69 5.21 11.64
N SER A 71 -8.40 5.05 11.29
CA SER A 71 -7.53 3.98 11.79
C SER A 71 -7.29 4.10 13.29
N PHE A 72 -6.97 5.30 13.78
CA PHE A 72 -6.85 5.57 15.23
C PHE A 72 -8.15 5.22 15.96
N ALA A 73 -9.30 5.62 15.42
CA ALA A 73 -10.60 5.33 16.02
C ALA A 73 -10.95 3.83 15.99
N ALA A 74 -10.51 3.09 14.97
CA ALA A 74 -10.70 1.65 14.89
C ALA A 74 -9.83 0.93 15.93
N LEU A 75 -8.55 1.28 16.02
CA LEU A 75 -7.62 0.73 17.00
C LEU A 75 -8.06 1.04 18.44
N ALA A 76 -8.51 2.27 18.71
CA ALA A 76 -9.03 2.67 20.02
C ALA A 76 -10.29 1.91 20.47
N ARG A 77 -10.99 1.21 19.57
CA ARG A 77 -12.13 0.35 19.95
C ARG A 77 -11.68 -1.03 20.43
N LEU A 78 -10.44 -1.42 20.19
CA LEU A 78 -9.91 -2.73 20.57
C LEU A 78 -9.43 -2.79 22.03
N GLY A 79 -9.19 -1.65 22.69
CA GLY A 79 -8.73 -1.61 24.07
C GLY A 79 -8.38 -0.20 24.58
N ASP A 80 -7.60 -0.14 25.66
CA ASP A 80 -7.03 1.11 26.17
C ASP A 80 -6.16 1.79 25.09
N PHE A 81 -6.36 3.10 24.93
CA PHE A 81 -5.72 3.85 23.83
C PHE A 81 -5.41 5.29 24.24
N ASP A 82 -4.13 5.61 24.35
CA ASP A 82 -3.66 6.98 24.55
C ASP A 82 -3.53 7.70 23.21
N TRP A 83 -4.55 8.46 22.86
CA TRP A 83 -4.60 9.24 21.61
C TRP A 83 -3.41 10.17 21.42
N ARG A 84 -2.84 10.72 22.50
CA ARG A 84 -1.76 11.68 22.42
C ARG A 84 -0.43 10.97 22.18
N GLU A 85 -0.17 9.91 22.92
CA GLU A 85 1.05 9.10 22.76
C GLU A 85 1.09 8.45 21.39
N GLU A 86 0.01 7.79 20.98
CA GLU A 86 -0.10 7.11 19.69
C GLU A 86 0.05 8.09 18.51
N ALA A 87 -0.53 9.29 18.62
CA ALA A 87 -0.38 10.32 17.58
C ALA A 87 1.06 10.85 17.50
N TRP A 88 1.75 10.96 18.64
CA TRP A 88 3.13 11.40 18.68
C TRP A 88 4.08 10.35 18.10
N GLU A 89 3.93 9.09 18.50
CA GLU A 89 4.69 7.97 17.95
C GLU A 89 4.47 7.85 16.44
N THR A 90 3.22 7.89 15.98
CA THR A 90 2.90 7.84 14.54
C THR A 90 3.53 9.01 13.79
N LEU A 91 3.32 10.26 14.26
CA LEU A 91 3.87 11.44 13.59
C LEU A 91 5.41 11.37 13.49
N THR A 92 6.08 11.02 14.59
CA THR A 92 7.55 10.94 14.60
C THR A 92 8.08 9.78 13.77
N HIS A 93 7.33 8.68 13.67
CA HIS A 93 7.63 7.58 12.76
C HIS A 93 7.60 8.03 11.30
N GLU A 94 6.52 8.69 10.86
CA GLU A 94 6.41 9.14 9.47
C GLU A 94 7.47 10.20 9.12
N LEU A 95 7.78 11.09 10.06
CA LEU A 95 8.88 12.05 9.88
C LEU A 95 10.24 11.37 9.79
N ARG A 96 10.46 10.25 10.51
CA ARG A 96 11.67 9.44 10.32
C ARG A 96 11.73 8.86 8.92
N HIS A 97 10.64 8.32 8.38
CA HIS A 97 10.60 7.81 7.01
C HIS A 97 10.94 8.89 5.98
N HIS A 98 10.41 10.10 6.15
CA HIS A 98 10.80 11.24 5.31
C HIS A 98 12.32 11.46 5.29
N LEU A 99 12.96 11.46 6.47
CA LEU A 99 14.42 11.62 6.57
C LEU A 99 15.18 10.45 5.95
N GLU A 100 14.70 9.22 6.14
CA GLU A 100 15.28 8.02 5.53
C GLU A 100 15.23 8.09 4.01
N TRP A 101 14.12 8.53 3.43
CA TRP A 101 14.00 8.77 1.99
C TRP A 101 14.96 9.84 1.50
N ARG A 102 15.06 10.98 2.19
CA ARG A 102 16.05 12.02 1.86
C ARG A 102 17.49 11.48 1.85
N ALA A 103 17.78 10.48 2.67
CA ALA A 103 19.10 9.87 2.76
C ALA A 103 19.32 8.73 1.76
N ASN A 104 18.27 8.13 1.16
CA ASN A 104 18.36 6.88 0.41
C ASN A 104 17.91 7.03 -1.06
N GLN A 105 18.77 7.66 -1.87
CA GLN A 105 18.54 7.94 -3.29
C GLN A 105 18.08 6.70 -4.09
N ALA A 106 18.72 5.55 -3.90
CA ALA A 106 18.42 4.35 -4.69
C ALA A 106 17.05 3.73 -4.38
N ALA A 107 16.57 3.82 -3.14
CA ALA A 107 15.23 3.32 -2.79
C ALA A 107 14.12 4.19 -3.41
N LEU A 108 14.35 5.50 -3.50
CA LEU A 108 13.44 6.42 -4.17
C LEU A 108 13.38 6.17 -5.68
N GLU A 109 14.52 5.99 -6.34
CA GLU A 109 14.55 5.65 -7.78
C GLU A 109 13.78 4.35 -8.08
N ALA A 110 13.87 3.36 -7.19
CA ALA A 110 13.13 2.11 -7.30
C ALA A 110 11.61 2.29 -7.10
N PHE A 111 11.22 3.16 -6.16
CA PHE A 111 9.83 3.50 -5.90
C PHE A 111 9.20 4.27 -7.08
N ASP A 112 9.89 5.29 -7.60
CA ASP A 112 9.44 6.06 -8.76
C ASP A 112 9.26 5.16 -9.98
N TRP A 113 10.22 4.27 -10.23
CA TRP A 113 10.09 3.28 -11.28
C TRP A 113 8.86 2.39 -11.08
N ALA A 114 8.60 1.92 -9.84
CA ALA A 114 7.42 1.12 -9.54
C ALA A 114 6.12 1.91 -9.79
N ALA A 115 6.06 3.17 -9.36
CA ALA A 115 4.92 4.06 -9.58
C ALA A 115 4.66 4.26 -11.08
N GLU A 116 5.68 4.56 -11.88
CA GLU A 116 5.57 4.67 -13.34
C GLU A 116 5.04 3.39 -13.99
N GLN A 117 5.54 2.22 -13.57
CA GLN A 117 5.01 0.94 -14.06
C GLN A 117 3.55 0.73 -13.64
N ASN A 118 3.15 1.20 -12.45
CA ASN A 118 1.77 1.13 -11.99
C ASN A 118 0.83 2.05 -12.78
N PHE A 119 1.27 3.26 -13.12
CA PHE A 119 0.55 4.15 -14.04
C PHE A 119 0.37 3.48 -15.41
N ALA A 120 1.43 2.88 -15.97
CA ALA A 120 1.35 2.13 -17.21
C ALA A 120 0.36 0.96 -17.13
N ARG A 121 0.29 0.27 -15.98
CA ARG A 121 -0.70 -0.79 -15.72
C ARG A 121 -2.13 -0.27 -15.79
N HIS A 122 -2.42 0.84 -15.12
CA HIS A 122 -3.75 1.49 -15.13
C HIS A 122 -4.18 1.93 -16.53
N ASP A 123 -3.24 2.48 -17.32
CA ASP A 123 -3.50 2.91 -18.70
C ASP A 123 -3.58 1.74 -19.71
N GLY A 124 -3.39 0.49 -19.25
CA GLY A 124 -3.36 -0.68 -20.12
C GLY A 124 -2.15 -0.75 -21.05
N GLN A 125 -1.09 0.01 -20.74
CA GLN A 125 0.18 0.00 -21.44
C GLN A 125 1.02 -1.22 -21.03
N ALA A 126 2.17 -1.41 -21.69
CA ALA A 126 3.10 -2.47 -21.33
C ALA A 126 3.92 -2.08 -20.10
N PHE A 127 4.00 -2.97 -19.11
CA PHE A 127 4.76 -2.79 -17.88
C PHE A 127 5.55 -4.05 -17.51
N ASP A 128 6.52 -3.92 -16.60
CA ASP A 128 7.27 -5.05 -16.04
C ASP A 128 6.43 -5.83 -15.01
N PRO A 129 6.14 -7.12 -15.19
CA PRO A 129 5.28 -7.88 -14.26
C PRO A 129 5.83 -8.02 -12.84
N ALA A 130 7.08 -7.65 -12.56
CA ALA A 130 7.70 -7.69 -11.23
C ALA A 130 7.78 -6.31 -10.55
N PHE A 131 7.24 -5.25 -11.16
CA PHE A 131 7.43 -3.87 -10.70
C PHE A 131 7.03 -3.65 -9.24
N TYR A 132 5.91 -4.24 -8.82
CA TYR A 132 5.31 -4.04 -7.50
C TYR A 132 6.23 -4.40 -6.34
N ARG A 133 7.23 -5.26 -6.57
CA ARG A 133 8.23 -5.65 -5.55
C ARG A 133 9.22 -4.54 -5.21
N SER A 134 9.30 -3.52 -6.06
CA SER A 134 10.12 -2.32 -5.82
C SER A 134 9.34 -1.24 -5.07
N GLY A 135 8.06 -1.48 -4.77
CA GLY A 135 7.27 -0.68 -3.85
C GLY A 135 7.54 -0.99 -2.38
N GLU A 136 6.68 -0.48 -1.53
CA GLU A 136 6.73 -0.75 -0.09
C GLU A 136 6.31 -2.19 0.20
N LYS A 137 7.11 -2.91 0.98
CA LYS A 137 6.76 -4.26 1.46
C LYS A 137 5.97 -4.15 2.77
N ILE A 138 4.66 -4.41 2.72
CA ILE A 138 3.78 -4.40 3.89
C ILE A 138 4.03 -5.66 4.76
N THR A 139 4.08 -6.82 4.12
CA THR A 139 4.43 -8.10 4.74
C THR A 139 4.92 -9.08 3.66
N ASP A 140 5.32 -10.29 4.04
CA ASP A 140 5.75 -11.30 3.08
C ASP A 140 4.64 -11.60 2.05
N GLY A 141 4.96 -11.37 0.77
CA GLY A 141 4.03 -11.57 -0.34
C GLY A 141 2.98 -10.47 -0.51
N VAL A 142 3.02 -9.37 0.27
CA VAL A 142 2.11 -8.23 0.12
C VAL A 142 2.91 -6.94 0.01
N TYR A 143 2.71 -6.25 -1.12
CA TYR A 143 3.42 -5.02 -1.46
C TYR A 143 2.43 -3.90 -1.77
N LYS A 144 2.88 -2.66 -1.65
CA LYS A 144 2.12 -1.47 -1.96
C LYS A 144 2.90 -0.57 -2.91
N VAL A 145 2.23 -0.09 -3.96
CA VAL A 145 2.74 0.95 -4.85
C VAL A 145 1.64 1.99 -4.98
N ASP A 146 1.96 3.23 -4.61
CA ASP A 146 0.95 4.28 -4.41
C ASP A 146 -0.20 3.78 -3.52
N ASP A 147 -1.45 3.92 -3.96
CA ASP A 147 -2.63 3.47 -3.24
C ASP A 147 -3.01 1.99 -3.50
N ASP A 148 -2.30 1.30 -4.40
CA ASP A 148 -2.59 -0.06 -4.81
C ASP A 148 -1.84 -1.09 -3.97
N VAL A 149 -2.52 -2.18 -3.62
CA VAL A 149 -1.99 -3.29 -2.82
C VAL A 149 -1.90 -4.55 -3.70
N PHE A 150 -0.69 -5.10 -3.81
CA PHE A 150 -0.37 -6.29 -4.59
C PHE A 150 -0.16 -7.49 -3.67
N ILE A 151 -0.90 -8.57 -3.92
CA ILE A 151 -0.83 -9.83 -3.18
C ILE A 151 -0.23 -10.88 -4.11
N GLU A 152 0.90 -11.47 -3.74
CA GLU A 152 1.52 -12.52 -4.52
C GLU A 152 0.73 -13.83 -4.42
N GLY A 153 0.40 -14.37 -5.59
CA GLY A 153 -0.22 -15.67 -5.71
C GLY A 153 0.75 -16.83 -5.53
N GLU A 154 0.39 -17.84 -4.74
CA GLU A 154 1.18 -19.07 -4.64
C GLU A 154 1.26 -19.81 -6.00
N ARG A 155 2.47 -20.26 -6.34
CA ARG A 155 2.74 -20.96 -7.60
C ARG A 155 1.95 -22.27 -7.68
N GLY A 156 1.17 -22.44 -8.76
CA GLY A 156 0.50 -23.70 -9.10
C GLY A 156 -0.94 -23.84 -8.59
N MET A 157 -1.43 -22.90 -7.78
CA MET A 157 -2.78 -22.94 -7.20
C MET A 157 -3.83 -22.33 -8.14
N GLY A 158 -3.89 -22.80 -9.40
CA GLY A 158 -4.79 -22.27 -10.44
C GLY A 158 -5.63 -23.31 -11.17
N LYS A 159 -5.45 -24.60 -10.89
CA LYS A 159 -6.23 -25.67 -11.55
C LYS A 159 -7.40 -26.11 -10.67
N GLY A 160 -8.54 -25.44 -10.87
CA GLY A 160 -9.87 -26.04 -10.65
C GLY A 160 -10.55 -25.87 -9.29
N VAL A 161 -9.91 -25.29 -8.27
CA VAL A 161 -10.50 -25.18 -6.91
C VAL A 161 -10.97 -23.75 -6.55
N GLY A 162 -10.51 -22.73 -7.28
CA GLY A 162 -10.65 -21.32 -6.90
C GLY A 162 -9.51 -20.92 -5.97
N TYR A 163 -9.00 -19.70 -6.15
CA TYR A 163 -7.88 -19.19 -5.35
C TYR A 163 -8.46 -18.56 -4.09
N GLU A 164 -7.83 -18.72 -2.93
CA GLU A 164 -8.30 -18.13 -1.67
C GLU A 164 -7.29 -17.10 -1.17
N ILE A 165 -7.79 -15.97 -0.70
CA ILE A 165 -7.00 -14.91 -0.07
C ILE A 165 -7.55 -14.61 1.31
N THR A 166 -6.68 -14.07 2.16
CA THR A 166 -7.10 -13.42 3.40
C THR A 166 -6.99 -11.91 3.20
N TRP A 167 -8.09 -11.20 3.49
CA TRP A 167 -8.13 -9.74 3.50
C TRP A 167 -8.66 -9.22 4.85
N HIS A 168 -7.82 -8.48 5.56
CA HIS A 168 -8.08 -7.94 6.89
C HIS A 168 -8.70 -8.98 7.85
N GLY A 169 -8.07 -10.16 7.93
CA GLY A 169 -8.52 -11.28 8.76
C GLY A 169 -9.72 -12.08 8.23
N ARG A 170 -10.34 -11.68 7.10
CA ARG A 170 -11.46 -12.39 6.48
C ARG A 170 -11.01 -13.19 5.27
N ARG A 171 -11.60 -14.38 5.06
CA ARG A 171 -11.25 -15.20 3.89
C ARG A 171 -12.20 -14.94 2.73
N TYR A 172 -11.61 -14.81 1.55
CA TYR A 172 -12.32 -14.61 0.29
C TYR A 172 -11.91 -15.66 -0.73
N ARG A 173 -12.89 -16.08 -1.52
CA ARG A 173 -12.66 -16.87 -2.72
C ARG A 173 -12.54 -15.93 -3.93
N VAL A 174 -11.52 -16.18 -4.73
CA VAL A 174 -11.21 -15.51 -5.98
C VAL A 174 -11.63 -16.43 -7.14
N PRO A 175 -12.74 -16.12 -7.85
CA PRO A 175 -13.15 -16.89 -9.02
C PRO A 175 -12.24 -16.56 -10.21
N LEU A 176 -11.24 -17.40 -10.47
CA LEU A 176 -10.32 -17.22 -11.59
C LEU A 176 -10.94 -17.73 -12.92
N PRO A 177 -10.88 -16.95 -14.01
CA PRO A 177 -11.26 -17.43 -15.35
C PRO A 177 -10.46 -18.67 -15.76
N LYS A 178 -11.12 -19.63 -16.41
CA LYS A 178 -10.48 -20.91 -16.82
C LYS A 178 -9.36 -20.74 -17.84
N ASP A 179 -9.41 -19.67 -18.62
CA ASP A 179 -8.49 -19.31 -19.70
C ASP A 179 -7.42 -18.29 -19.28
N LEU A 180 -7.37 -17.93 -17.99
CA LEU A 180 -6.41 -16.97 -17.45
C LEU A 180 -4.96 -17.45 -17.66
N ARG A 181 -4.13 -16.57 -18.23
CA ARG A 181 -2.71 -16.87 -18.52
C ARG A 181 -1.79 -16.08 -17.60
N SER A 182 -0.83 -16.75 -16.97
CA SER A 182 0.23 -16.10 -16.19
C SER A 182 1.33 -15.52 -17.11
N PRO A 183 1.94 -14.36 -16.78
CA PRO A 183 1.64 -13.54 -15.61
C PRO A 183 0.28 -12.83 -15.71
N ALA A 184 -0.51 -12.89 -14.63
CA ALA A 184 -1.81 -12.25 -14.56
C ALA A 184 -1.92 -11.34 -13.34
N PHE A 185 -2.55 -10.18 -13.53
CA PHE A 185 -2.90 -9.21 -12.50
C PHE A 185 -4.42 -9.21 -12.39
N VAL A 186 -4.92 -9.63 -11.24
CA VAL A 186 -6.33 -9.89 -11.01
C VAL A 186 -6.84 -8.86 -10.00
N THR A 187 -7.52 -7.81 -10.47
CA THR A 187 -8.10 -6.77 -9.61
C THR A 187 -9.31 -7.33 -8.85
N LEU A 188 -9.30 -7.16 -7.54
CA LEU A 188 -10.23 -7.77 -6.60
C LEU A 188 -11.29 -6.75 -6.17
N GLN A 189 -12.55 -7.02 -6.47
CA GLN A 189 -13.69 -6.21 -6.06
C GLN A 189 -14.53 -6.91 -4.98
N GLY A 190 -15.31 -6.15 -4.20
CA GLY A 190 -16.20 -6.71 -3.17
C GLY A 190 -15.51 -7.01 -1.83
N LEU A 191 -14.32 -6.48 -1.61
CA LEU A 191 -13.70 -6.46 -0.28
C LEU A 191 -14.51 -5.57 0.66
N ALA A 192 -14.66 -5.97 1.93
CA ALA A 192 -15.44 -5.20 2.89
C ALA A 192 -14.78 -3.86 3.25
N ASP A 193 -13.44 -3.84 3.29
CA ASP A 193 -12.63 -2.67 3.59
C ASP A 193 -11.49 -2.59 2.54
N PRO A 194 -11.79 -2.20 1.29
CA PRO A 194 -10.80 -2.17 0.21
C PRO A 194 -9.71 -1.10 0.48
N PRO A 195 -8.52 -1.23 -0.12
CA PRO A 195 -7.52 -0.17 -0.05
C PRO A 195 -8.02 1.09 -0.79
N PRO A 196 -7.36 2.25 -0.63
CA PRO A 196 -7.73 3.46 -1.37
C PRO A 196 -7.67 3.29 -2.90
N GLY A 197 -6.74 2.45 -3.40
CA GLY A 197 -6.60 2.06 -4.80
C GLY A 197 -7.11 0.64 -5.05
N ASP A 198 -6.45 -0.09 -5.93
CA ASP A 198 -6.78 -1.47 -6.28
C ASP A 198 -6.16 -2.46 -5.28
N ALA A 199 -6.92 -3.47 -4.87
CA ALA A 199 -6.35 -4.72 -4.38
C ALA A 199 -6.14 -5.67 -5.56
N VAL A 200 -4.90 -6.13 -5.79
CA VAL A 200 -4.52 -6.90 -6.98
C VAL A 200 -3.85 -8.21 -6.58
N LEU A 201 -4.41 -9.34 -7.00
CA LEU A 201 -3.74 -10.64 -6.92
C LEU A 201 -2.81 -10.83 -8.12
N VAL A 202 -1.52 -11.06 -7.87
CA VAL A 202 -0.50 -11.26 -8.90
C VAL A 202 -0.17 -12.75 -9.04
N LEU A 203 -0.62 -13.34 -10.14
CA LEU A 203 -0.31 -14.73 -10.48
C LEU A 203 0.94 -14.79 -11.35
N SER A 204 2.09 -15.05 -10.72
CA SER A 204 3.37 -15.17 -11.41
C SER A 204 3.45 -16.37 -12.35
N ARG A 205 4.24 -16.27 -13.42
CA ARG A 205 4.60 -17.40 -14.28
C ARG A 205 5.85 -18.10 -13.71
N ALA A 206 6.01 -19.40 -13.97
CA ALA A 206 7.31 -20.04 -13.80
C ALA A 206 8.33 -19.37 -14.74
N ALA A 207 9.45 -18.90 -14.18
CA ALA A 207 10.51 -18.26 -14.94
C ALA A 207 11.06 -19.23 -15.99
N SER A 208 11.20 -18.77 -17.23
CA SER A 208 11.80 -19.53 -18.31
C SER A 208 13.07 -18.84 -18.79
N LEU A 209 14.09 -19.62 -19.16
CA LEU A 209 15.35 -19.10 -19.71
C LEU A 209 15.17 -18.24 -20.98
N PHE A 210 13.99 -18.31 -21.62
CA PHE A 210 13.63 -17.50 -22.79
C PHE A 210 13.02 -16.13 -22.46
N ASP A 211 12.74 -15.83 -21.19
CA ASP A 211 12.10 -14.56 -20.78
C ASP A 211 13.03 -13.34 -20.99
N VAL A 212 14.34 -13.56 -21.16
CA VAL A 212 15.33 -12.50 -21.50
C VAL A 212 15.07 -11.89 -22.89
N TRP A 213 14.39 -12.60 -23.79
CA TRP A 213 14.21 -12.20 -25.19
C TRP A 213 12.82 -11.62 -25.50
N ARG A 214 11.83 -11.74 -24.61
CA ARG A 214 10.47 -11.21 -24.83
C ARG A 214 9.83 -10.77 -23.52
N ARG A 215 9.34 -9.53 -23.48
CA ARG A 215 8.44 -9.09 -22.40
C ARG A 215 7.13 -9.88 -22.50
N PRO A 216 6.74 -10.66 -21.47
CA PRO A 216 5.51 -11.43 -21.52
C PRO A 216 4.31 -10.49 -21.55
N ARG A 217 3.29 -10.82 -22.35
CA ARG A 217 2.00 -10.13 -22.27
C ARG A 217 1.36 -10.44 -20.92
N VAL A 218 1.18 -9.42 -20.09
CA VAL A 218 0.45 -9.53 -18.83
C VAL A 218 -1.04 -9.54 -19.11
N THR A 219 -1.76 -10.46 -18.50
CA THR A 219 -3.23 -10.48 -18.55
C THR A 219 -3.77 -9.69 -17.36
N GLN A 220 -4.63 -8.71 -17.60
CA GLN A 220 -5.34 -7.97 -16.54
C GLN A 220 -6.81 -8.38 -16.57
N VAL A 221 -7.39 -8.70 -15.41
CA VAL A 221 -8.81 -9.04 -15.28
C VAL A 221 -9.35 -8.56 -13.94
N THR A 222 -10.61 -8.16 -13.92
CA THR A 222 -11.31 -7.79 -12.69
C THR A 222 -12.27 -8.90 -12.29
N VAL A 223 -12.29 -9.24 -11.01
CA VAL A 223 -13.14 -10.30 -10.45
C VAL A 223 -13.80 -9.80 -9.16
N VAL A 224 -15.04 -10.23 -8.95
CA VAL A 224 -15.75 -9.97 -7.68
C VAL A 224 -15.48 -11.12 -6.72
N MET A 225 -15.03 -10.80 -5.52
CA MET A 225 -14.73 -11.74 -4.45
C MET A 225 -15.99 -12.31 -3.82
N GLU A 226 -15.93 -13.60 -3.48
CA GLU A 226 -16.98 -14.26 -2.70
C GLU A 226 -16.48 -14.43 -1.25
N PRO A 227 -17.12 -13.79 -0.24
CA PRO A 227 -16.75 -14.03 1.16
C PRO A 227 -17.01 -15.49 1.54
N ARG A 228 -16.04 -16.12 2.23
CA ARG A 228 -16.17 -17.51 2.70
C ARG A 228 -16.76 -17.62 4.11
N ASP A 229 -16.66 -16.55 4.89
CA ASP A 229 -17.04 -16.49 6.30
C ASP A 229 -18.36 -15.72 6.52
N ALA A 230 -19.36 -15.90 5.63
CA ALA A 230 -20.71 -15.33 5.79
C ALA A 230 -21.60 -16.22 6.67
#